data_AF-D5B9M0-F1
#
_entry.id   AF-D5B9M0-F1
#
_cell.length_a   1.000
_cell.length_b   1.000
_cell.length_c   1.000
_cell.angle_alpha   90.00
_cell.angle_beta   90.00
_cell.angle_gamma   90.00
#
_symmetry.space_group_name_H-M   'P 1'
#
loop_
_entity.id
_entity.type
_entity.pdbx_description
1 polymer ?
#
loop_
_entity_poly.entity_id
_entity_poly.type
_entity_poly.pdbx_seq_one_letter_code
_entity_poly.pdbx_strand_id
1 'polypeptide(L)' 'MPTTACQFFYQCDNCKHLLKPKEGDCCVYCSYGNVACPPIQEGTNCC' A
#
# COMPACT_ATOMS: atom_id res chain seq x y z
N MET A 1 9.57 -7.45 3.54
CA MET A 1 8.51 -6.41 3.66
C MET A 1 8.24 -6.27 5.14
N PRO A 2 8.38 -5.08 5.77
CA PRO A 2 7.83 -4.90 7.11
C PRO A 2 6.33 -5.11 6.98
N THR A 3 5.86 -6.22 7.51
CA THR A 3 4.48 -6.74 7.45
C THR A 3 3.47 -5.81 8.15
N THR A 4 3.94 -4.67 8.65
CA THR A 4 3.29 -3.81 9.64
C THR A 4 3.20 -2.33 9.23
N ALA A 5 3.69 -1.93 8.05
CA ALA A 5 3.76 -0.52 7.70
C ALA A 5 3.13 -0.21 6.33
N CYS A 6 1.84 0.12 6.34
CA CYS A 6 1.20 0.74 5.18
C CYS A 6 1.79 2.14 4.97
N GLN A 7 2.41 2.38 3.81
CA GLN A 7 2.85 3.72 3.41
C GLN A 7 1.75 4.43 2.62
N PHE A 8 1.29 5.57 3.13
CA PHE A 8 0.32 6.41 2.41
C PHE A 8 0.98 7.19 1.27
N PHE A 9 2.26 7.51 1.39
CA PHE A 9 3.02 8.19 0.35
C PHE A 9 4.28 7.37 0.07
N TYR A 10 4.47 7.00 -1.19
CA TYR A 10 5.68 6.32 -1.64
C TYR A 10 6.27 7.08 -2.81
N GLN A 11 7.53 7.46 -2.69
CA GLN A 11 8.26 8.04 -3.80
C GLN A 11 8.88 6.90 -4.60
N CYS A 12 8.47 6.76 -5.85
CA CYS A 12 9.09 5.83 -6.79
C CYS A 12 10.54 6.23 -7.04
N ASP A 13 11.53 5.42 -6.68
CA ASP A 13 12.95 5.74 -6.98
C ASP A 13 13.24 5.79 -8.49
N ASN A 14 12.60 4.91 -9.26
CA ASN A 14 12.82 4.80 -10.70
C ASN A 14 12.25 6.01 -11.48
N CYS A 15 11.12 6.54 -11.02
CA CYS A 15 10.34 7.55 -11.72
C CYS A 15 10.20 8.87 -10.94
N LYS A 16 10.78 8.95 -9.75
CA LYS A 16 10.76 10.07 -8.78
C LYS A 16 9.38 10.63 -8.46
N HIS A 17 8.32 9.89 -8.77
CA HIS A 17 6.95 10.35 -8.64
C HIS A 17 6.37 9.95 -7.28
N LEU A 18 5.59 10.85 -6.68
CA LEU A 18 4.87 10.59 -5.44
C LEU A 18 3.60 9.81 -5.74
N LEU A 19 3.64 8.52 -5.42
CA LEU A 19 2.50 7.63 -5.49
C LEU A 19 1.65 7.84 -4.23
N LYS A 20 0.34 7.93 -4.45
CA LYS A 20 -0.69 7.98 -3.43
C LYS A 20 -1.63 6.78 -3.62
N PRO A 21 -2.20 6.22 -2.55
CA PRO A 21 -3.25 5.20 -2.67
C PRO A 21 -4.40 5.73 -3.53
N LYS A 22 -5.02 4.82 -4.26
CA LYS A 22 -6.27 5.07 -4.98
C LYS A 22 -7.41 5.16 -3.98
N GLU A 23 -8.47 5.82 -4.41
CA GLU A 23 -9.69 5.94 -3.60
C GLU A 23 -10.27 4.54 -3.34
N GLY A 24 -10.40 4.17 -2.06
CA GLY A 24 -10.81 2.82 -1.63
C GLY A 24 -9.67 1.88 -1.20
N ASP A 25 -8.41 2.27 -1.40
CA ASP A 25 -7.24 1.49 -0.96
C ASP A 25 -6.59 2.04 0.30
N CYS A 26 -6.05 1.13 1.11
CA CYS A 26 -5.40 1.41 2.39
C CYS A 26 -4.09 2.20 2.28
N CYS A 27 -3.26 1.82 1.31
CA CYS A 27 -1.92 2.37 1.14
C CYS A 27 -1.40 2.14 -0.27
N VAL A 28 -0.30 2.80 -0.64
CA VAL A 28 0.30 2.67 -1.99
C VAL A 28 0.59 1.22 -2.36
N TYR A 29 0.93 0.38 -1.39
CA TYR A 29 1.17 -1.03 -1.62
C TYR A 29 -0.11 -1.82 -1.92
N CYS A 30 -1.28 -1.39 -1.43
CA CYS A 30 -2.56 -2.00 -1.86
C CYS A 30 -2.91 -1.58 -3.29
N SER A 31 -2.69 -0.32 -3.64
CA SER A 31 -3.05 0.21 -4.97
C SER A 31 -2.13 -0.21 -6.11
N TYR A 32 -0.85 -0.44 -5.81
CA TYR A 32 0.20 -0.73 -6.79
C TYR A 32 0.93 -2.04 -6.53
N GLY A 33 0.72 -2.69 -5.40
CA GLY A 33 1.26 -4.01 -5.12
C GLY A 33 0.47 -5.09 -5.86
N ASN A 34 1.18 -6.12 -6.30
CA ASN A 34 0.55 -7.28 -6.94
C ASN A 34 0.02 -8.28 -5.88
N VAL A 35 0.63 -8.27 -4.69
CA VAL A 35 0.25 -9.11 -3.55
C VAL A 35 -0.62 -8.27 -2.61
N ALA A 36 -1.82 -8.75 -2.30
CA ALA A 36 -2.71 -8.11 -1.34
C ALA A 36 -2.01 -7.95 0.02
N CYS A 37 -2.26 -6.82 0.70
CA CYS A 37 -1.66 -6.57 2.01
C CYS A 37 -2.09 -7.63 3.04
N PRO A 38 -1.20 -8.04 3.96
CA PRO A 38 -1.52 -8.96 5.06
C PRO A 38 -2.83 -8.66 5.79
N PRO A 39 -3.15 -7.41 6.19
CA PRO A 39 -4.43 -7.11 6.84
C PRO A 39 -5.66 -7.46 5.99
N ILE A 40 -5.60 -7.25 4.66
CA ILE A 40 -6.68 -7.63 3.73
C ILE A 40 -6.82 -9.15 3.67
N GLN A 41 -5.71 -9.89 3.72
CA GLN A 41 -5.69 -11.36 3.69
C GLN A 41 -6.15 -11.97 5.02
N GLU A 42 -5.84 -11.32 6.14
CA GLU A 42 -6.24 -11.73 7.49
C GLU A 42 -7.68 -11.29 7.83
N GLY A 43 -8.38 -10.60 6.92
CA GLY A 43 -9.74 -10.11 7.15
C GLY A 43 -9.83 -9.05 8.25
N THR A 44 -8.69 -8.53 8.69
CA THR A 44 -8.64 -7.40 9.63
C THR A 44 -8.79 -6.16 8.78
N ASN A 45 -9.89 -5.43 8.99
CA ASN A 45 -10.17 -4.20 8.27
C ASN A 45 -8.89 -3.35 8.23
N CYS A 46 -8.54 -2.83 7.06
CA CYS A 46 -7.46 -1.86 7.00
C CYS A 46 -7.89 -0.68 7.88
N CYS A 47 -7.14 -0.45 8.97
CA CYS A 47 -7.40 0.46 10.10
C CYS A 47 -8.12 -0.21 11.28
#